data_AF-A0A2M8P8E0-F1
#
_entry.id   AF-A0A2M8P8E0-F1
#
_cell.length_a   1.000
_cell.length_b   1.000
_cell.length_c   1.000
_cell.angle_alpha   90.00
_cell.angle_beta   90.00
_cell.angle_gamma   90.00
#
_symmetry.space_group_name_H-M   'P 1'
#
loop_
_entity.id
_entity.type
_entity.pdbx_description
1 polymer ?
#
loop_
_entity_poly.entity_id
_entity_poly.type
_entity_poly.pdbx_seq_one_letter_code
_entity_poly.pdbx_strand_id
1 'polypeptide(L)'
;MYHRTDGPAIIKSTGDKLWCQNDTLHRTGRPALVDADGKEIWYQDDKKHRTDGPAVIGADGEEIWYQNDKRHRTDGPAMIYPDGRELWCQNDKLHRTDGPTKNLSKCYRSLVSKRGRPIDQTDRRLLIRCMAKSIRERRS
;
A
#
# COMPACT_ATOMS: atom_id res chain seq x y z
N MET A 1 23.36 14.93 13.53
CA MET A 1 22.58 13.67 13.48
C MET A 1 21.36 13.83 14.39
N TYR A 2 20.21 14.22 13.84
CA TYR A 2 19.00 14.52 14.63
C TYR A 2 18.12 13.27 14.75
N HIS A 3 18.48 12.32 15.62
CA HIS A 3 17.53 11.30 16.07
C HIS A 3 17.14 11.64 17.51
N ARG A 4 15.85 11.86 17.77
CA ARG A 4 15.30 11.85 19.13
C ARG A 4 14.85 10.41 19.37
N THR A 5 15.36 9.76 20.41
CA THR A 5 15.03 8.36 20.73
C THR A 5 13.52 8.13 20.91
N ASP A 6 12.77 9.17 21.31
CA ASP A 6 11.38 9.01 21.73
C ASP A 6 10.38 9.97 21.05
N GLY A 7 10.83 10.84 20.14
CA GLY A 7 9.99 11.86 19.49
C GLY A 7 10.12 11.88 17.97
N PRO A 8 9.15 12.47 17.25
CA PRO A 8 9.29 12.68 15.81
C PRO A 8 10.49 13.57 15.51
N ALA A 9 11.19 13.24 14.43
CA ALA A 9 12.26 14.07 13.88
C ALA A 9 11.71 15.36 13.29
N ILE A 10 10.50 15.31 12.72
CA ILE A 10 9.83 16.45 12.09
C ILE A 10 8.36 16.46 12.49
N ILE A 11 7.87 17.64 12.88
CA ILE A 11 6.44 17.92 13.02
C ILE A 11 6.11 19.03 12.03
N LYS A 12 5.20 18.77 11.10
CA LYS A 12 4.74 19.78 10.14
C LYS A 12 3.67 20.66 10.77
N SER A 13 3.45 21.85 10.20
CA SER A 13 2.34 22.73 10.58
C SER A 13 0.97 22.08 10.39
N THR A 14 0.86 21.08 9.51
CA THR A 14 -0.34 20.27 9.31
C THR A 14 -0.65 19.34 10.48
N GLY A 15 0.32 19.05 11.35
CA GLY A 15 0.22 18.05 12.42
C GLY A 15 0.89 16.71 12.09
N ASP A 16 1.39 16.52 10.86
CA ASP A 16 2.11 15.30 10.47
C ASP A 16 3.37 15.13 11.31
N LYS A 17 3.60 13.91 11.78
CA LYS A 17 4.77 13.49 12.54
C LYS A 17 5.59 12.54 11.69
N LEU A 18 6.89 12.81 11.56
CA LEU A 18 7.81 11.98 10.78
C LEU A 18 9.00 11.57 11.63
N TRP A 19 9.44 10.34 11.46
CA TRP A 19 10.61 9.75 12.11
C TRP A 19 11.64 9.38 11.05
N CYS A 20 12.89 9.71 11.33
CA CYS A 20 14.00 9.50 10.41
C CYS A 20 15.16 8.77 11.09
N GLN A 21 15.85 7.93 10.32
CA GLN A 21 17.14 7.34 10.68
C GLN A 21 18.11 7.60 9.52
N ASN A 22 19.34 8.06 9.84
CA ASN A 22 20.36 8.36 8.82
C ASN A 22 19.84 9.24 7.67
N ASP A 23 19.11 10.30 8.00
CA ASP A 23 18.51 11.25 7.04
C ASP A 23 17.48 10.66 6.07
N THR A 24 17.01 9.43 6.30
CA THR A 24 15.92 8.76 5.56
C THR A 24 14.71 8.53 6.45
N LEU A 25 13.50 8.47 5.90
CA LEU A 25 12.29 8.06 6.62
C LEU A 25 12.43 6.60 7.02
N HIS A 26 12.47 6.39 8.33
CA HIS A 26 12.68 5.08 8.90
C HIS A 26 12.26 5.08 10.36
N ARG A 27 11.52 4.04 10.77
CA ARG A 27 11.27 3.77 12.18
C ARG A 27 11.04 2.28 12.43
N THR A 28 11.82 1.70 13.33
CA THR A 28 11.68 0.28 13.70
C THR A 28 10.44 0.07 14.57
N GLY A 29 9.58 -0.88 14.18
CA GLY A 29 8.42 -1.35 14.96
C GLY A 29 7.22 -0.40 15.04
N ARG A 30 7.36 0.87 14.67
CA ARG A 30 6.31 1.91 14.72
C ARG A 30 6.24 2.66 13.40
N PRO A 31 5.13 3.36 13.09
CA PRO A 31 5.03 4.12 11.86
C PRO A 31 6.06 5.24 11.81
N ALA A 32 6.71 5.36 10.66
CA ALA A 32 7.68 6.40 10.35
C ALA A 32 7.00 7.71 9.91
N LEU A 33 5.72 7.64 9.52
CA LEU A 33 4.87 8.79 9.28
C LEU A 33 3.51 8.54 9.92
N VAL A 34 3.04 9.53 10.68
CA VAL A 34 1.65 9.60 11.15
C VAL A 34 1.12 10.95 10.73
N ASP A 35 0.09 11.00 9.87
CA ASP A 35 -0.53 12.26 9.49
C ASP A 35 -1.51 12.76 10.55
N ALA A 36 -2.01 13.98 10.37
CA ALA A 36 -2.94 14.60 11.31
C ALA A 36 -4.30 13.89 11.39
N ASP A 37 -4.69 13.19 10.34
CA ASP A 37 -5.94 12.44 10.25
C ASP A 37 -5.83 11.05 10.89
N GLY A 38 -4.63 10.63 11.31
CA GLY A 38 -4.36 9.35 11.96
C GLY A 38 -3.96 8.23 11.01
N LYS A 39 -3.63 8.54 9.75
CA LYS A 39 -3.04 7.56 8.84
C LYS A 39 -1.61 7.25 9.27
N GLU A 40 -1.29 5.97 9.30
CA GLU A 40 0.01 5.46 9.70
C GLU A 40 0.73 4.82 8.51
N ILE A 41 2.00 5.17 8.31
CA ILE A 41 2.85 4.62 7.24
C ILE A 41 4.19 4.17 7.81
N TRP A 42 4.56 2.93 7.49
CA TRP A 42 5.85 2.34 7.83
C TRP A 42 6.81 2.52 6.67
N TYR A 43 7.96 3.13 6.97
CA TYR A 43 9.06 3.28 6.05
C TYR A 43 10.32 2.60 6.60
N GLN A 44 11.09 2.04 5.69
CA GLN A 44 12.45 1.57 5.88
C GLN A 44 13.29 2.14 4.73
N ASP A 45 14.31 2.93 5.04
CA ASP A 45 15.17 3.59 4.05
C ASP A 45 14.37 4.30 2.94
N ASP A 46 13.42 5.18 3.32
CA ASP A 46 12.50 5.91 2.43
C ASP A 46 11.51 5.08 1.60
N LYS A 47 11.50 3.75 1.77
CA LYS A 47 10.58 2.85 1.07
C LYS A 47 9.49 2.36 2.01
N LYS A 48 8.25 2.29 1.52
CA LYS A 48 7.16 1.65 2.27
C LYS A 48 7.51 0.18 2.48
N HIS A 49 7.61 -0.22 3.74
CA HIS A 49 8.07 -1.55 4.10
C HIS A 49 7.54 -1.95 5.48
N ARG A 50 6.95 -3.14 5.57
CA ARG A 50 6.68 -3.84 6.83
C ARG A 50 6.51 -5.34 6.57
N THR A 51 7.14 -6.18 7.39
CA THR A 51 7.01 -7.65 7.30
C THR A 51 5.86 -8.19 8.14
N ASP A 52 5.65 -7.61 9.32
CA ASP A 52 4.76 -8.20 10.34
C ASP A 52 3.33 -7.63 10.31
N GLY A 53 3.00 -6.82 9.30
CA GLY A 53 1.71 -6.15 9.20
C GLY A 53 1.62 -5.22 7.99
N PRO A 54 0.51 -4.46 7.86
CA PRO A 54 0.35 -3.50 6.79
C PRO A 54 1.35 -2.35 6.92
N ALA A 55 1.94 -1.96 5.81
CA ALA A 55 2.86 -0.82 5.74
C ALA A 55 2.13 0.52 5.59
N VAL A 56 0.83 0.49 5.28
CA VAL A 56 -0.07 1.65 5.32
C VAL A 56 -1.35 1.24 6.03
N ILE A 57 -1.77 2.03 7.01
CA ILE A 57 -3.08 1.95 7.64
C ILE A 57 -3.74 3.32 7.47
N GLY A 58 -4.85 3.35 6.74
CA GLY A 58 -5.69 4.53 6.56
C GLY A 58 -6.49 4.84 7.81
N ALA A 59 -6.81 6.12 8.02
CA ALA A 59 -7.72 6.55 9.08
C ALA A 59 -9.13 5.94 8.94
N ASP A 60 -9.50 5.54 7.73
CA ASP A 60 -10.75 4.85 7.40
C ASP A 60 -10.70 3.33 7.62
N GLY A 61 -9.55 2.77 8.01
CA GLY A 61 -9.33 1.33 8.15
C GLY A 61 -8.85 0.62 6.88
N GLU A 62 -8.43 1.35 5.83
CA GLU A 62 -7.76 0.75 4.68
C GLU A 62 -6.37 0.21 5.08
N GLU A 63 -6.09 -1.06 4.81
CA GLU A 63 -4.79 -1.67 5.11
C GLU A 63 -4.08 -2.10 3.83
N ILE A 64 -2.79 -1.73 3.68
CA ILE A 64 -1.99 -2.09 2.50
C ILE A 64 -0.62 -2.61 2.92
N TRP A 65 -0.27 -3.79 2.42
CA TRP A 65 1.03 -4.43 2.65
C TRP A 65 2.01 -4.02 1.56
N TYR A 66 3.15 -3.46 1.98
CA TYR A 66 4.27 -3.15 1.11
C TYR A 66 5.55 -3.80 1.62
N GLN A 67 6.35 -4.30 0.69
CA GLN A 67 7.74 -4.66 0.90
C GLN A 67 8.58 -3.93 -0.16
N ASN A 68 9.45 -3.02 0.28
CA ASN A 68 10.33 -2.24 -0.59
C ASN A 68 9.54 -1.51 -1.70
N ASP A 69 8.52 -0.74 -1.32
CA ASP A 69 7.59 -0.02 -2.19
C ASP A 69 6.73 -0.86 -3.15
N LYS A 70 6.83 -2.19 -3.08
CA LYS A 70 5.98 -3.08 -3.87
C LYS A 70 4.87 -3.65 -3.01
N ARG A 71 3.64 -3.66 -3.53
CA ARG A 71 2.54 -4.35 -2.85
C ARG A 71 2.82 -5.84 -2.81
N HIS A 72 2.86 -6.38 -1.60
CA HIS A 72 3.29 -7.76 -1.40
C HIS A 72 2.72 -8.34 -0.11
N ARG A 73 2.07 -9.50 -0.23
CA ARG A 73 1.82 -10.41 0.88
C ARG A 73 1.72 -11.84 0.36
N THR A 74 2.31 -12.80 1.06
CA THR A 74 2.26 -14.24 0.70
C THR A 74 1.08 -14.95 1.37
N ASP A 75 0.75 -14.56 2.60
CA ASP A 75 -0.14 -15.33 3.46
C ASP A 75 -1.54 -14.68 3.59
N GLY A 76 -1.93 -13.83 2.63
CA GLY A 76 -3.23 -13.17 2.63
C GLY A 76 -3.32 -11.91 1.75
N PRO A 77 -4.26 -10.99 2.06
CA PRO A 77 -4.44 -9.73 1.34
C PRO A 77 -3.22 -8.85 1.28
N ALA A 78 -2.84 -8.43 0.07
CA ALA A 78 -1.95 -7.28 -0.03
C ALA A 78 -2.68 -5.95 0.17
N MET A 79 -4.02 -5.92 0.04
CA MET A 79 -4.85 -4.78 0.40
C MET A 79 -6.19 -5.25 0.98
N ILE A 80 -6.63 -4.60 2.05
CA ILE A 80 -7.97 -4.73 2.64
C ILE A 80 -8.60 -3.34 2.66
N TYR A 81 -9.84 -3.25 2.21
CA TYR A 81 -10.60 -2.01 2.22
C TYR A 81 -11.55 -1.95 3.42
N PRO A 82 -11.97 -0.74 3.85
CA PRO A 82 -12.93 -0.58 4.96
C PRO A 82 -14.26 -1.31 4.75
N ASP A 83 -14.65 -1.52 3.49
CA ASP A 83 -15.87 -2.24 3.11
C ASP A 83 -15.69 -3.76 3.01
N GLY A 84 -14.56 -4.30 3.50
CA GLY A 84 -14.23 -5.71 3.52
C GLY A 84 -13.74 -6.28 2.20
N ARG A 85 -13.55 -5.44 1.16
CA ARG A 85 -12.95 -5.92 -0.10
C ARG A 85 -11.47 -6.18 0.06
N GLU A 86 -10.99 -7.08 -0.78
CA GLU A 86 -9.73 -7.76 -0.58
C GLU A 86 -8.97 -7.93 -1.91
N LEU A 87 -7.68 -7.58 -1.94
CA LEU A 87 -6.83 -7.67 -3.14
C LEU A 87 -5.49 -8.33 -2.85
N TRP A 88 -5.26 -9.48 -3.49
CA TRP A 88 -4.06 -10.25 -3.28
C TRP A 88 -3.00 -9.84 -4.31
N CYS A 89 -1.83 -9.42 -3.85
CA CYS A 89 -0.73 -9.03 -4.72
C CYS A 89 0.60 -9.56 -4.19
N GLN A 90 1.46 -10.00 -5.11
CA GLN A 90 2.84 -10.31 -4.83
C GLN A 90 3.75 -9.52 -5.78
N ASN A 91 4.62 -8.68 -5.23
CA ASN A 91 5.54 -7.83 -6.02
C ASN A 91 4.81 -7.00 -7.09
N ASP A 92 3.74 -6.29 -6.70
CA ASP A 92 2.84 -5.52 -7.58
C ASP A 92 2.09 -6.35 -8.65
N LYS A 93 2.20 -7.68 -8.63
CA LYS A 93 1.43 -8.56 -9.52
C LYS A 93 0.23 -9.09 -8.75
N LEU A 94 -0.97 -8.91 -9.30
CA LEU A 94 -2.17 -9.52 -8.73
C LEU A 94 -2.00 -11.04 -8.72
N HIS A 95 -2.22 -11.67 -7.57
CA HIS A 95 -1.96 -13.08 -7.35
C HIS A 95 -3.07 -13.67 -6.48
N ARG A 96 -3.97 -14.51 -7.00
CA ARG A 96 -4.87 -15.31 -6.14
C ARG A 96 -4.38 -16.75 -6.15
N THR A 97 -4.10 -17.32 -4.99
CA THR A 97 -3.72 -18.72 -4.83
C THR A 97 -4.94 -19.66 -4.94
N ASP A 98 -6.14 -19.22 -4.55
CA ASP A 98 -7.33 -20.10 -4.41
C ASP A 98 -8.57 -19.72 -5.24
N GLY A 99 -8.45 -19.53 -6.57
CA GLY A 99 -9.64 -19.51 -7.43
C GLY A 99 -9.51 -18.71 -8.72
N PRO A 100 -10.43 -18.92 -9.69
CA PRO A 100 -10.18 -18.59 -11.07
C PRO A 100 -10.00 -17.08 -11.23
N THR A 101 -8.90 -16.70 -11.88
CA THR A 101 -8.64 -15.38 -12.43
C THR A 101 -9.64 -15.09 -13.56
N LYS A 102 -10.94 -14.98 -13.24
CA LYS A 102 -11.95 -14.53 -14.18
C LYS A 102 -11.79 -13.02 -14.38
N ASN A 103 -10.83 -12.69 -15.23
CA ASN A 103 -10.65 -11.42 -15.91
C ASN A 103 -10.27 -10.28 -14.96
N LEU A 104 -8.95 -10.11 -14.74
CA LEU A 104 -8.35 -9.02 -13.94
C LEU A 104 -8.96 -7.64 -14.24
N SER A 105 -9.34 -7.41 -15.50
CA SER A 105 -9.97 -6.16 -15.94
C SER A 105 -11.41 -6.00 -15.43
N LYS A 106 -12.19 -7.09 -15.29
CA LYS A 106 -13.54 -7.06 -14.73
C LYS A 106 -13.52 -6.99 -13.21
N CYS A 107 -12.64 -7.74 -12.53
CA CYS A 107 -12.47 -7.62 -11.08
C CYS A 107 -12.03 -6.20 -10.71
N TYR A 108 -10.99 -5.67 -11.35
CA TYR A 108 -10.54 -4.30 -11.09
C TYR A 108 -11.60 -3.25 -11.47
N ARG A 109 -12.27 -3.35 -12.63
CA ARG A 109 -13.37 -2.42 -12.97
C ARG A 109 -14.55 -2.50 -12.01
N SER A 110 -14.91 -3.71 -11.54
CA SER A 110 -15.98 -3.89 -10.55
C SER A 110 -15.59 -3.31 -9.18
N LEU A 111 -14.31 -3.45 -8.79
CA LEU A 111 -13.76 -2.83 -7.58
C LEU A 111 -13.74 -1.29 -7.67
N VAL A 112 -13.38 -0.74 -8.83
CA VAL A 112 -13.33 0.72 -9.04
C VAL A 112 -14.74 1.31 -9.18
N SER A 113 -15.69 0.59 -9.78
CA SER A 113 -17.10 1.03 -9.92
C SER A 113 -17.84 1.12 -8.59
N LYS A 114 -17.37 0.46 -7.52
CA LYS A 114 -17.96 0.50 -6.18
C LYS A 114 -17.26 1.47 -5.24
N ARG A 115 -16.15 2.10 -5.65
CA ARG A 115 -15.45 3.12 -4.86
C ARG A 115 -16.22 4.45 -4.95
N GLY A 116 -16.61 5.01 -3.81
CA GLY A 116 -17.11 6.38 -3.69
C GLY A 116 -16.02 7.47 -3.70
N ARG A 117 -14.74 7.10 -3.90
CA ARG A 117 -13.60 8.02 -3.96
C ARG A 117 -12.92 8.02 -5.34
N PRO A 118 -12.37 9.17 -5.83
CA PRO A 118 -11.72 9.26 -7.14
C PRO A 118 -10.55 8.27 -7.29
N ILE A 119 -10.37 7.75 -8.51
CA ILE A 119 -9.27 6.85 -8.88
C ILE A 119 -7.95 7.61 -8.72
N ASP A 120 -7.07 7.15 -7.82
CA ASP A 120 -5.76 7.78 -7.63
C ASP A 120 -4.73 7.36 -8.71
N GLN A 121 -3.55 7.98 -8.71
CA GLN A 121 -2.50 7.70 -9.69
C GLN A 121 -1.91 6.28 -9.55
N THR A 122 -1.99 5.69 -8.36
CA THR A 122 -1.51 4.34 -8.02
C THR A 122 -2.45 3.27 -8.57
N ASP A 123 -3.74 3.49 -8.43
CA ASP A 123 -4.84 2.74 -9.03
C ASP A 123 -4.70 2.73 -10.56
N ARG A 124 -4.52 3.91 -11.19
CA ARG A 124 -4.30 4.01 -12.65
C ARG A 124 -3.09 3.20 -13.13
N ARG A 125 -1.97 3.25 -12.40
CA ARG A 125 -0.76 2.48 -12.74
C ARG A 125 -1.00 0.98 -12.63
N LEU A 126 -1.75 0.53 -11.63
CA LEU A 126 -2.09 -0.89 -11.48
C LEU A 126 -3.01 -1.36 -12.62
N LEU A 127 -4.03 -0.56 -12.98
CA LEU A 127 -4.91 -0.83 -14.12
C LEU A 127 -4.11 -0.98 -15.43
N ILE A 128 -3.22 -0.02 -15.73
CA ILE A 128 -2.43 -0.03 -16.96
C ILE A 128 -1.54 -1.29 -17.04
N ARG A 129 -0.86 -1.65 -15.94
CA ARG A 129 -0.04 -2.88 -15.87
C ARG A 129 -0.89 -4.13 -16.08
N CYS A 130 -2.07 -4.20 -15.46
CA CYS A 130 -3.00 -5.32 -15.61
C CYS A 130 -3.51 -5.46 -17.06
N MET A 131 -3.88 -4.36 -17.71
CA MET A 131 -4.34 -4.37 -19.10
C MET A 131 -3.22 -4.78 -20.07
N ALA A 132 -2.00 -4.29 -19.86
CA ALA A 132 -0.84 -4.67 -20.66
C ALA A 132 -0.53 -6.18 -20.58
N LYS A 133 -0.70 -6.80 -19.41
CA LYS A 133 -0.48 -8.25 -19.22
C LYS A 133 -1.55 -9.08 -19.93
N SER A 134 -2.83 -8.71 -19.80
CA SER A 134 -3.94 -9.41 -20.46
C SER A 134 -3.89 -9.32 -21.99
N ILE A 135 -3.29 -8.27 -22.57
CA ILE A 135 -3.11 -8.15 -24.03
C ILE A 135 -2.01 -9.09 -24.53
N ARG A 136 -0.94 -9.32 -23.75
CA ARG A 136 0.13 -10.25 -24.09
C ARG A 136 -0.33 -11.72 -24.01
N GLU A 137 -1.09 -12.08 -22.97
CA GLU A 137 -1.59 -13.45 -22.76
C GLU A 137 -2.69 -13.87 -23.77
N ARG A 138 -3.33 -12.94 -24.48
CA ARG A 138 -4.30 -13.24 -25.56
C ARG A 138 -3.67 -13.34 -26.96
N ARG A 139 -2.37 -13.06 -27.09
CA ARG A 139 -1.62 -13.06 -28.35
C ARG A 139 -0.63 -14.23 -28.46
N SER A 140 -0.65 -15.16 -27.50
CA SER A 140 0.08 -16.44 -27.49
C SER A 140 -0.91 -17.59 -27.60
#